data_AF-F6RIF9-F1
#
_entry.id   AF-F6RIF9-F1
#
_cell.length_a   1.000
_cell.length_b   1.000
_cell.length_c   1.000
_cell.angle_alpha   90.00
_cell.angle_beta   90.00
_cell.angle_gamma   90.00
#
_symmetry.space_group_name_H-M   'P 1'
#
loop_
_entity.id
_entity.type
_entity.pdbx_description
1 polymer ?
#
loop_
_entity_poly.entity_id
_entity_poly.type
_entity_poly.pdbx_seq_one_letter_code
_entity_poly.pdbx_strand_id
1 'polypeptide(L)'
;MVNSKDLHTMENFVNSATGNMEQNGQEQSLQKKEVLKCWSCKDKVAKYKCPKCSIRTCSVECVKHHKKLNECDGIRCKTEYVAKENFTETNLLSDYKFLEEVNRCACTNDRNVLPYPKSKNV
;
A
#
# COMPACT_ATOMS: atom_id res chain seq x y z
N MET A 1 -68.69 22.88 5.37
CA MET A 1 -68.65 22.83 6.85
C MET A 1 -67.28 23.34 7.26
N VAL A 2 -67.26 24.27 8.21
CA VAL A 2 -66.14 25.12 8.62
C VAL A 2 -64.95 24.36 9.21
N ASN A 3 -63.76 24.93 8.98
CA ASN A 3 -62.44 24.56 9.55
C ASN A 3 -62.31 24.95 11.04
N SER A 4 -61.63 24.10 11.80
CA SER A 4 -60.91 24.37 13.06
C SER A 4 -59.53 23.71 12.90
N LYS A 5 -58.38 24.40 12.81
CA LYS A 5 -57.75 25.20 13.89
C LYS A 5 -57.81 24.39 15.19
N ASP A 6 -56.73 23.78 15.69
CA ASP A 6 -55.43 24.36 16.05
C ASP A 6 -54.35 23.25 16.01
N LEU A 7 -53.16 23.45 15.45
CA LEU A 7 -52.12 24.38 15.92
C LEU A 7 -51.33 24.88 14.69
N HIS A 8 -51.63 26.06 14.15
CA HIS A 8 -50.94 27.33 14.46
C HIS A 8 -49.42 27.23 14.20
N THR A 9 -48.95 27.51 12.97
CA THR A 9 -48.64 28.87 12.45
C THR A 9 -47.53 29.53 13.25
N MET A 10 -46.37 29.74 12.60
CA MET A 10 -45.56 30.98 12.54
C MET A 10 -44.36 30.61 11.62
N GLU A 11 -44.44 30.88 10.31
CA GLU A 11 -43.89 32.09 9.69
C GLU A 11 -42.36 32.12 9.62
N ASN A 12 -41.85 31.94 8.41
CA ASN A 12 -40.57 32.48 7.98
C ASN A 12 -40.53 33.98 8.29
N PHE A 13 -39.55 34.48 9.03
CA PHE A 13 -39.25 35.92 9.00
C PHE A 13 -37.84 36.23 9.53
N VAL A 14 -37.15 37.10 8.78
CA VAL A 14 -35.95 37.89 9.15
C VAL A 14 -34.60 37.18 8.98
N ASN A 15 -34.04 37.22 7.77
CA ASN A 15 -33.18 38.27 7.19
C ASN A 15 -31.71 38.06 7.56
N SER A 16 -30.83 37.75 6.61
CA SER A 16 -30.23 38.68 5.66
C SER A 16 -29.28 39.69 6.35
N ALA A 17 -27.99 39.48 6.08
CA ALA A 17 -26.91 40.46 6.05
C ALA A 17 -26.31 40.97 7.37
N THR A 18 -25.27 40.28 7.84
CA THR A 18 -23.97 40.92 8.16
C THR A 18 -22.85 40.03 7.62
N GLY A 19 -21.84 40.66 7.02
CA GLY A 19 -20.80 39.99 6.26
C GLY A 19 -19.57 39.56 7.06
N ASN A 20 -18.73 38.83 6.32
CA ASN A 20 -17.31 38.51 6.49
C ASN A 20 -16.89 37.35 7.42
N MET A 21 -16.15 36.46 6.74
CA MET A 21 -14.97 35.72 7.19
C MET A 21 -15.12 34.85 8.44
N GLU A 22 -15.17 33.54 8.23
CA GLU A 22 -14.16 32.66 8.84
C GLU A 22 -14.04 31.36 8.04
N GLN A 23 -12.79 31.05 7.75
CA GLN A 23 -12.30 29.89 7.02
C GLN A 23 -12.39 28.66 7.93
N ASN A 24 -12.77 27.51 7.39
CA ASN A 24 -12.23 26.19 7.78
C ASN A 24 -12.89 25.08 6.93
N GLY A 25 -12.57 25.06 5.63
CA GLY A 25 -12.56 23.83 4.86
C GLY A 25 -11.11 23.41 4.77
N GLN A 26 -10.73 22.34 5.46
CA GLN A 26 -9.35 21.91 5.63
C GLN A 26 -8.65 21.72 4.28
N GLU A 27 -7.90 22.74 3.87
CA GLU A 27 -6.68 22.57 3.11
C GLU A 27 -5.68 21.73 3.92
N GLN A 28 -4.75 21.09 3.19
CA GLN A 28 -3.52 20.38 3.62
C GLN A 28 -3.64 18.85 3.51
N SER A 29 -2.83 18.13 2.72
CA SER A 29 -1.50 18.45 2.21
C SER A 29 -1.23 17.71 0.90
N LEU A 30 -0.81 18.44 -0.13
CA LEU A 30 0.04 17.87 -1.18
C LEU A 30 1.35 17.48 -0.49
N GLN A 31 1.38 16.26 0.05
CA GLN A 31 2.56 15.71 0.69
C GLN A 31 3.68 15.74 -0.35
N LYS A 32 4.65 16.62 -0.11
CA LYS A 32 5.87 16.74 -0.89
C LYS A 32 6.53 15.37 -0.90
N LYS A 33 6.28 14.58 -1.95
CA LYS A 33 6.79 13.22 -2.08
C LYS A 33 8.30 13.31 -2.12
N GLU A 34 8.95 13.04 -0.99
CA GLU A 34 10.39 13.08 -0.91
C GLU A 34 10.97 12.15 -1.97
N VAL A 35 11.77 12.73 -2.84
CA VAL A 35 12.31 12.03 -4.00
C VAL A 35 13.44 11.14 -3.51
N LEU A 36 13.13 9.86 -3.29
CA LEU A 36 14.08 8.89 -2.78
C LEU A 36 15.17 8.60 -3.83
N LYS A 37 16.42 8.82 -3.42
CA LYS A 37 17.62 8.64 -4.25
C LYS A 37 18.05 7.18 -4.34
N CYS A 38 18.82 6.87 -5.37
CA CYS A 38 19.49 5.58 -5.60
C CYS A 38 20.39 5.21 -4.41
N TRP A 39 20.30 3.97 -3.89
CA TRP A 39 21.17 3.50 -2.81
C TRP A 39 22.65 3.41 -3.22
N SER A 40 22.92 2.87 -4.42
CA SER A 40 24.29 2.63 -4.89
C SER A 40 24.98 3.92 -5.35
N CYS A 41 24.27 4.73 -6.13
CA CYS A 41 24.83 5.87 -6.83
C CYS A 41 24.50 7.23 -6.20
N LYS A 42 23.43 7.34 -5.40
CA LYS A 42 22.99 8.55 -4.69
C LYS A 42 22.76 9.83 -5.52
N ASP A 43 23.08 9.83 -6.81
CA ASP A 43 22.92 10.99 -7.69
C ASP A 43 21.53 11.06 -8.31
N LYS A 44 21.03 9.92 -8.78
CA LYS A 44 19.76 9.81 -9.51
C LYS A 44 18.63 9.36 -8.61
N VAL A 45 17.41 9.78 -8.95
CA VAL A 45 16.17 9.29 -8.34
C VAL A 45 16.03 7.79 -8.56
N ALA A 46 15.63 7.05 -7.52
CA ALA A 46 15.40 5.63 -7.65
C ALA A 46 14.13 5.33 -8.46
N LYS A 47 14.27 4.41 -9.42
CA LYS A 47 13.19 3.96 -10.31
C LYS A 47 12.70 2.56 -9.96
N TYR A 48 13.58 1.73 -9.41
CA TYR A 48 13.33 0.32 -9.11
C TYR A 48 13.48 0.04 -7.62
N LYS A 49 12.76 -0.98 -7.12
CA LYS A 49 12.83 -1.48 -5.75
C LYS A 49 13.04 -3.00 -5.76
N CYS A 50 14.03 -3.49 -5.05
CA CYS A 50 14.27 -4.92 -4.91
C CYS A 50 13.17 -5.58 -4.06
N PRO A 51 12.55 -6.69 -4.50
CA PRO A 51 11.43 -7.29 -3.77
C PRO A 51 11.87 -8.08 -2.52
N LYS A 52 13.14 -8.49 -2.43
CA LYS A 52 13.70 -9.19 -1.25
C LYS A 52 14.13 -8.19 -0.16
N CYS A 53 15.04 -7.27 -0.48
CA CYS A 53 15.64 -6.37 0.50
C CYS A 53 15.08 -4.94 0.50
N SER A 54 14.10 -4.63 -0.35
CA SER A 54 13.49 -3.29 -0.47
C SER A 54 14.46 -2.14 -0.86
N ILE A 55 15.71 -2.43 -1.23
CA ILE A 55 16.69 -1.45 -1.68
C ILE A 55 16.21 -0.77 -2.97
N ARG A 56 16.36 0.55 -3.02
CA ARG A 56 15.94 1.40 -4.13
C ARG A 56 17.13 1.71 -5.05
N THR A 57 16.93 1.56 -6.36
CA THR A 57 17.99 1.70 -7.39
C THR A 57 17.47 2.46 -8.60
N CYS A 58 18.35 3.12 -9.36
CA CYS A 58 17.94 3.92 -10.53
C CYS A 58 18.07 3.19 -11.87
N SER A 59 18.95 2.18 -11.97
CA SER A 59 19.27 1.45 -13.20
C SER A 59 19.52 -0.03 -12.93
N VAL A 60 19.53 -0.83 -13.99
CA VAL A 60 19.81 -2.28 -13.92
C VAL A 60 21.22 -2.56 -13.39
N GLU A 61 22.20 -1.71 -13.71
CA GLU A 61 23.56 -1.82 -13.16
C GLU A 61 23.56 -1.69 -11.63
N CYS A 62 22.83 -0.70 -11.10
CA CYS A 62 22.67 -0.53 -9.65
C CYS A 62 21.90 -1.72 -9.02
N VAL A 63 20.98 -2.34 -9.76
CA VAL A 63 20.32 -3.58 -9.33
C VAL A 63 21.34 -4.72 -9.21
N LYS A 64 22.13 -4.97 -10.26
CA LYS A 64 23.16 -6.03 -10.25
C LYS A 64 24.23 -5.80 -9.19
N HIS A 65 24.64 -4.54 -9.01
CA HIS A 65 25.62 -4.15 -8.02
C HIS A 65 25.16 -4.47 -6.59
N HIS A 66 23.94 -4.08 -6.19
CA HIS A 66 23.46 -4.42 -4.84
C HIS A 66 23.25 -5.92 -4.65
N LYS A 67 22.83 -6.65 -5.71
CA LYS A 67 22.68 -8.10 -5.65
C LYS A 67 24.01 -8.79 -5.37
N LYS A 68 25.09 -8.33 -6.02
CA LYS A 68 26.45 -8.85 -5.80
C LYS A 68 26.99 -8.49 -4.42
N LEU A 69 26.80 -7.24 -3.97
CA LEU A 69 27.33 -6.78 -2.68
C LEU A 69 26.60 -7.36 -1.47
N ASN A 70 25.27 -7.49 -1.53
CA ASN A 70 24.45 -7.97 -0.42
C ASN A 70 24.05 -9.45 -0.56
N GLU A 71 24.68 -10.19 -1.49
CA GLU A 71 24.37 -11.60 -1.79
C GLU A 71 22.85 -11.84 -1.91
N CYS A 72 22.18 -10.99 -2.68
CA CYS A 72 20.72 -10.93 -2.76
C CYS A 72 20.21 -11.56 -4.05
N ASP A 73 19.44 -12.65 -3.92
CA ASP A 73 18.80 -13.34 -5.06
C ASP A 73 17.73 -12.46 -5.74
N GLY A 74 17.16 -11.51 -4.99
CA GLY A 74 16.09 -10.63 -5.46
C GLY A 74 14.74 -11.33 -5.59
N ILE A 75 14.55 -12.45 -4.89
CA ILE A 75 13.30 -13.22 -4.84
C ILE A 75 12.67 -12.99 -3.45
N ARG A 76 11.41 -12.51 -3.37
CA ARG A 76 10.74 -12.09 -2.11
C ARG A 76 10.15 -13.25 -1.32
N CYS A 77 10.51 -13.42 -0.04
CA CYS A 77 9.99 -14.50 0.81
C CYS A 77 8.45 -14.49 0.91
N LYS A 78 7.77 -15.49 0.31
CA LYS A 78 6.31 -15.63 0.43
C LYS A 78 5.90 -16.33 1.72
N THR A 79 6.72 -17.25 2.22
CA THR A 79 6.44 -18.09 3.40
C THR A 79 7.16 -17.58 4.66
N GLU A 80 7.35 -16.28 4.78
CA GLU A 80 7.99 -15.68 5.95
C GLU A 80 7.03 -15.72 7.15
N TYR A 81 7.55 -16.06 8.33
CA TYR A 81 6.73 -16.10 9.54
C TYR A 81 6.31 -14.68 9.94
N VAL A 82 5.02 -14.52 10.20
CA VAL A 82 4.45 -13.27 10.73
C VAL A 82 3.73 -13.61 12.03
N ALA A 83 4.10 -12.92 13.11
CA ALA A 83 3.42 -13.06 14.39
C ALA A 83 1.94 -12.68 14.26
N LYS A 84 1.06 -13.36 14.99
CA LYS A 84 -0.40 -13.17 14.88
C LYS A 84 -0.85 -11.71 15.09
N GLU A 85 -0.16 -11.00 15.97
CA GLU A 85 -0.38 -9.58 16.26
C GLU A 85 -0.14 -8.65 15.05
N ASN A 86 0.79 -9.03 14.16
CA ASN A 86 1.19 -8.25 12.98
C ASN A 86 0.59 -8.82 11.68
N PHE A 87 -0.31 -9.80 11.78
CA PHE A 87 -0.91 -10.45 10.63
C PHE A 87 -1.98 -9.52 10.02
N THR A 88 -1.65 -8.93 8.87
CA THR A 88 -2.54 -8.00 8.16
C THR A 88 -3.30 -8.68 7.02
N GLU A 89 -4.36 -8.03 6.51
CA GLU A 89 -5.09 -8.50 5.32
C GLU A 89 -4.16 -8.74 4.11
N THR A 90 -3.09 -7.95 3.98
CA THR A 90 -2.12 -8.14 2.90
C THR A 90 -1.35 -9.46 2.99
N ASN A 91 -1.12 -9.96 4.21
CA ASN A 91 -0.53 -11.27 4.44
C ASN A 91 -1.51 -12.37 4.05
N LEU A 92 -2.77 -12.26 4.46
CA LEU A 92 -3.83 -13.20 4.07
C LEU A 92 -3.98 -13.33 2.55
N LEU A 93 -4.00 -12.20 1.84
CA LEU A 93 -4.09 -12.20 0.37
C LEU A 93 -2.86 -12.81 -0.29
N SER A 94 -1.67 -12.63 0.30
CA SER A 94 -0.45 -13.27 -0.17
C SER A 94 -0.52 -14.79 -0.03
N ASP A 95 -1.02 -15.27 1.11
CA ASP A 95 -1.16 -16.70 1.41
C ASP A 95 -2.21 -17.35 0.51
N TYR A 96 -3.35 -16.69 0.29
CA TYR A 96 -4.38 -17.15 -0.63
C TYR A 96 -3.81 -17.36 -2.05
N LYS A 97 -3.10 -16.34 -2.57
CA LYS A 97 -2.45 -16.43 -3.90
C LYS A 97 -1.42 -17.55 -3.96
N PHE A 98 -0.66 -17.74 -2.88
CA PHE A 98 0.30 -18.84 -2.78
C PHE A 98 -0.39 -20.20 -2.87
N LEU A 99 -1.50 -20.41 -2.15
CA LEU A 99 -2.27 -21.66 -2.22
C LEU A 99 -2.87 -21.91 -3.60
N GLU A 100 -3.37 -20.87 -4.27
CA GLU A 100 -3.84 -20.99 -5.65
C GLU A 100 -2.72 -21.38 -6.64
N GLU A 101 -1.53 -20.79 -6.51
CA GLU A 101 -0.36 -21.16 -7.31
C GLU A 101 0.03 -22.63 -7.10
N VAL A 102 0.09 -23.08 -5.84
CA VAL A 102 0.38 -24.49 -5.51
C VAL A 102 -0.67 -25.41 -6.12
N ASN A 103 -1.95 -25.05 -6.04
CA ASN A 103 -3.04 -25.82 -6.64
C ASN A 103 -2.89 -25.93 -8.17
N ARG A 104 -2.46 -24.85 -8.84
CA ARG A 104 -2.14 -24.86 -10.28
C ARG A 104 -0.93 -25.73 -10.61
N CYS A 105 0.11 -25.75 -9.78
CA CYS A 105 1.28 -26.60 -10.01
C CYS A 105 0.99 -28.09 -9.75
N ALA A 106 0.07 -28.41 -8.84
CA ALA A 106 -0.28 -29.78 -8.50
C ALA A 106 -0.95 -30.54 -9.67
N CYS A 107 -1.68 -29.84 -10.56
CA CYS A 107 -2.36 -30.47 -11.69
C CYS A 107 -1.49 -30.67 -12.94
N THR A 108 -0.33 -30.01 -13.04
CA THR A 108 0.53 -30.04 -14.24
C THR A 108 1.62 -31.11 -14.24
N ASN A 109 1.62 -32.08 -13.31
CA ASN A 109 2.64 -33.15 -13.14
C ASN A 109 4.08 -32.68 -12.84
N ASP A 110 4.36 -31.38 -12.81
CA ASP A 110 5.65 -30.81 -12.40
C ASP A 110 5.80 -30.82 -10.86
N ARG A 111 6.06 -32.01 -10.31
CA ARG A 111 6.23 -32.22 -8.84
C ARG A 111 7.47 -31.56 -8.24
N ASN A 112 8.32 -30.91 -9.05
CA ASN A 112 9.63 -30.39 -8.62
C ASN A 112 9.70 -28.88 -8.47
N VAL A 113 8.59 -28.14 -8.61
CA VAL A 113 8.60 -26.69 -8.42
C VAL A 113 7.84 -26.35 -7.16
N LEU A 114 8.54 -26.33 -6.01
CA LEU A 114 8.12 -25.38 -4.99
C LEU A 114 8.35 -24.00 -5.59
N PRO A 115 7.31 -23.18 -5.78
CA PRO A 115 7.40 -21.92 -6.54
C PRO A 115 8.28 -20.88 -5.84
N TYR A 116 8.82 -21.20 -4.66
CA TYR A 116 9.39 -20.23 -3.77
C TYR A 116 10.55 -20.79 -2.90
N PRO A 117 11.70 -20.09 -2.80
CA PRO A 117 12.81 -20.49 -1.92
C PRO A 117 12.41 -20.47 -0.44
N LYS A 118 12.82 -21.48 0.32
CA LYS A 118 12.50 -21.56 1.75
C LYS A 118 13.10 -20.36 2.51
N SER A 119 12.35 -19.83 3.47
CA SER A 119 12.88 -18.93 4.50
C SER A 119 14.12 -19.57 5.13
N LYS A 120 15.28 -18.92 5.02
CA LYS A 120 16.45 -19.28 5.85
C LYS A 120 16.14 -18.75 7.24
N ASN A 121 15.57 -19.59 8.09
CA ASN A 121 15.37 -19.24 9.50
C ASN A 121 16.76 -19.07 10.14
N VAL A 122 17.01 -17.89 10.70
CA VAL A 122 17.97 -17.66 11.80
C VAL A 122 17.27 -18.03 13.09
#